data_AF-A0A523N4H5-F1
#
_entry.id   AF-A0A523N4H5-F1
#
_cell.length_a   1.000
_cell.length_b   1.000
_cell.length_c   1.000
_cell.angle_alpha   90.00
_cell.angle_beta   90.00
_cell.angle_gamma   90.00
#
_symmetry.space_group_name_H-M   'P 1'
#
loop_
_entity.id
_entity.type
_entity.pdbx_description
1 polymer ?
#
loop_
_entity_poly.entity_id
_entity_poly.type
_entity_poly.pdbx_seq_one_letter_code
_entity_poly.pdbx_strand_id
1 'polypeptide(L)'
;MYPPSGGRGCVRRSGGHVLQREHQGRPQAGGRAVAATRIISVIGKKNSGKTTLAVAIAAEYVRRGHRVMAMKHASHPVSIDTPGTDTFRHFHEGKADRVLIASPGVRGLFERVADDTDPITLAKQYLQGADIIIAEGFSAHPLPKIEVFRREVSDTPLYDAGSDTAGDWIAIVTDDDKLQADCTVLRFRDTMWLQLLANIAWDGAKVIGP
;
A
#
# COMPACT_ATOMS: atom_id res chain seq x y z
N MET A 1 -42.90 -26.96 5.00
CA MET A 1 -43.10 -28.30 4.39
C MET A 1 -43.95 -28.10 3.14
N TYR A 2 -43.59 -28.72 2.01
CA TYR A 2 -43.95 -28.49 0.58
C TYR A 2 -43.10 -27.45 -0.20
N PRO A 3 -42.82 -27.66 -1.51
CA PRO A 3 -42.37 -28.88 -2.22
C PRO A 3 -41.20 -28.61 -3.23
N PRO A 4 -40.73 -29.62 -4.01
CA PRO A 4 -39.54 -29.50 -4.86
C PRO A 4 -39.79 -29.38 -6.39
N SER A 5 -38.74 -28.91 -7.06
CA SER A 5 -38.21 -29.27 -8.40
C SER A 5 -38.71 -28.59 -9.69
N GLY A 6 -37.70 -28.23 -10.51
CA GLY A 6 -37.76 -27.84 -11.92
C GLY A 6 -36.88 -26.59 -12.16
N GLY A 7 -35.78 -26.56 -12.89
CA GLY A 7 -35.16 -27.48 -13.83
C GLY A 7 -34.60 -26.69 -15.01
N ARG A 8 -33.26 -26.73 -15.17
CA ARG A 8 -32.42 -26.39 -16.35
C ARG A 8 -32.02 -24.93 -16.59
N GLY A 9 -30.71 -24.78 -16.79
CA GLY A 9 -30.06 -23.57 -17.31
C GLY A 9 -28.55 -23.56 -17.07
N CYS A 10 -27.85 -24.65 -17.43
CA CYS A 10 -26.39 -24.68 -17.45
C CYS A 10 -25.88 -23.71 -18.52
N VAL A 11 -25.26 -22.61 -18.08
CA VAL A 11 -24.38 -21.79 -18.93
C VAL A 11 -23.07 -21.64 -18.18
N ARG A 12 -22.13 -22.55 -18.48
CA ARG A 12 -20.72 -22.39 -18.13
C ARG A 12 -20.21 -21.13 -18.84
N ARG A 13 -19.82 -20.11 -18.09
CA ARG A 13 -18.90 -19.08 -18.59
C ARG A 13 -17.52 -19.36 -18.02
N SER A 14 -16.61 -19.54 -18.96
CA SER A 14 -15.19 -19.84 -18.83
C SER A 14 -14.50 -18.94 -17.81
N GLY A 15 -13.85 -19.58 -16.82
CA GLY A 15 -12.96 -18.92 -15.89
C GLY A 15 -11.80 -18.26 -16.62
N GLY A 16 -11.58 -16.98 -16.33
CA GLY A 16 -10.29 -16.36 -16.55
C GLY A 16 -9.32 -17.01 -15.59
N HIS A 17 -8.48 -17.90 -16.10
CA HIS A 17 -7.33 -18.41 -15.38
C HIS A 17 -6.37 -17.23 -15.14
N VAL A 18 -6.48 -16.59 -13.98
CA VAL A 18 -5.37 -15.84 -13.41
C VAL A 18 -4.29 -16.89 -13.14
N LEU A 19 -3.23 -16.87 -13.93
CA LEU A 19 -2.00 -17.61 -13.65
C LEU A 19 -1.49 -17.18 -12.27
N GLN A 20 -1.93 -17.87 -11.22
CA GLN A 20 -1.30 -17.83 -9.92
C GLN A 20 0.10 -18.42 -10.13
N ARG A 21 1.10 -17.56 -10.26
CA ARG A 21 2.47 -18.01 -10.01
C ARG A 21 2.49 -18.52 -8.57
N GLU A 22 2.85 -19.77 -8.40
CA GLU A 22 3.13 -20.35 -7.10
C GLU A 22 4.23 -19.53 -6.44
N HIS A 23 3.83 -18.62 -5.55
CA HIS A 23 4.77 -17.95 -4.69
C HIS A 23 5.17 -18.98 -3.64
N GLN A 24 6.30 -19.66 -3.86
CA GLN A 24 6.91 -20.47 -2.80
C GLN A 24 7.03 -19.57 -1.57
N GLY A 25 6.32 -19.94 -0.51
CA GLY A 25 6.21 -19.13 0.70
C GLY A 25 7.61 -18.85 1.25
N ARG A 26 7.88 -17.60 1.63
CA ARG A 26 9.09 -17.29 2.38
C ARG A 26 9.07 -18.12 3.68
N PRO A 27 10.20 -18.72 4.10
CA PRO A 27 10.25 -19.49 5.34
C PRO A 27 9.70 -18.66 6.51
N GLN A 28 8.91 -19.31 7.36
CA GLN A 28 8.35 -18.69 8.56
C GLN A 28 9.45 -18.00 9.38
N ALA A 29 9.10 -16.87 9.99
CA ALA A 29 9.97 -16.05 10.80
C ALA A 29 10.51 -16.82 12.01
N GLY A 30 11.61 -17.56 11.81
CA GLY A 30 12.47 -18.03 12.88
C GLY A 30 13.48 -16.95 13.24
N GLY A 31 13.43 -16.46 14.48
CA GLY A 31 14.60 -16.00 15.24
C GLY A 31 15.34 -14.74 14.81
N ARG A 32 14.79 -13.85 13.96
CA ARG A 32 15.38 -12.52 13.78
C ARG A 32 14.84 -11.59 14.86
N ALA A 33 15.72 -11.00 15.67
CA ALA A 33 15.36 -9.91 16.57
C ALA A 33 14.51 -8.88 15.81
N VAL A 34 13.42 -8.40 16.41
CA VAL A 34 12.54 -7.39 15.80
C VAL A 34 13.37 -6.11 15.64
N ALA A 35 13.96 -5.94 14.46
CA ALA A 35 14.62 -4.70 14.09
C ALA A 35 13.56 -3.60 14.00
N ALA A 36 13.94 -2.36 14.28
CA ALA A 36 13.04 -1.24 14.17
C ALA A 36 12.49 -1.14 12.73
N THR A 37 11.17 -0.96 12.61
CA THR A 37 10.47 -0.94 11.31
C THR A 37 10.61 0.44 10.69
N ARG A 38 10.84 0.53 9.38
CA ARG A 38 10.79 1.81 8.65
C ARG A 38 9.42 2.05 8.05
N ILE A 39 8.96 3.30 7.97
CA ILE A 39 7.75 3.68 7.23
C ILE A 39 8.01 4.93 6.37
N ILE A 40 7.56 4.86 5.13
CA ILE A 40 7.63 5.96 4.15
C ILE A 40 6.31 6.11 3.41
N SER A 41 5.91 7.35 3.14
CA SER A 41 4.70 7.65 2.35
C SER A 41 5.03 7.92 0.88
N VAL A 42 4.18 7.40 -0.03
CA VAL A 42 4.17 7.75 -1.46
C VAL A 42 2.87 8.49 -1.76
N ILE A 43 3.01 9.75 -2.17
CA ILE A 43 1.89 10.66 -2.43
C ILE A 43 1.90 11.18 -3.86
N GLY A 44 0.81 11.85 -4.24
CA GLY A 44 0.67 12.46 -5.54
C GLY A 44 -0.80 12.59 -5.92
N LYS A 45 -1.08 13.42 -6.92
CA LYS A 45 -2.44 13.60 -7.44
C LYS A 45 -3.01 12.26 -7.96
N LYS A 46 -4.33 12.21 -8.12
CA LYS A 46 -4.97 11.06 -8.76
C LYS A 46 -4.38 10.88 -10.17
N ASN A 47 -4.11 9.63 -10.57
CA ASN A 47 -3.49 9.28 -11.85
C ASN A 47 -2.03 9.74 -12.07
N SER A 48 -1.32 10.25 -11.05
CA SER A 48 0.10 10.63 -11.21
C SER A 48 1.07 9.45 -11.36
N GLY A 49 0.62 8.22 -11.06
CA GLY A 49 1.48 7.04 -11.05
C GLY A 49 2.00 6.64 -9.66
N LYS A 50 1.49 7.23 -8.57
CA LYS A 50 1.87 6.90 -7.19
C LYS A 50 1.81 5.40 -6.86
N THR A 51 0.77 4.68 -7.30
CA THR A 51 0.66 3.24 -7.07
C THR A 51 1.75 2.47 -7.83
N THR A 52 2.03 2.87 -9.07
CA THR A 52 3.11 2.29 -9.87
C THR A 52 4.47 2.48 -9.19
N LEU A 53 4.74 3.68 -8.68
CA LEU A 53 5.98 3.96 -7.96
C LEU A 53 6.07 3.16 -6.65
N ALA A 54 5.01 3.14 -5.85
CA ALA A 54 4.97 2.41 -4.58
C ALA A 54 5.26 0.91 -4.79
N VAL A 55 4.67 0.31 -5.83
CA VAL A 55 4.94 -1.08 -6.23
C VAL A 55 6.39 -1.27 -6.68
N ALA A 56 6.93 -0.34 -7.48
CA ALA A 56 8.31 -0.43 -7.97
C ALA A 56 9.34 -0.36 -6.82
N ILE A 57 9.15 0.56 -5.87
CA ILE A 57 9.99 0.68 -4.67
C ILE A 57 9.87 -0.57 -3.80
N ALA A 58 8.65 -1.08 -3.58
CA ALA A 58 8.43 -2.30 -2.81
C ALA A 58 9.15 -3.51 -3.45
N ALA A 59 9.04 -3.66 -4.78
CA ALA A 59 9.73 -4.72 -5.53
C ALA A 59 11.26 -4.59 -5.42
N GLU A 60 11.80 -3.37 -5.48
CA GLU A 60 13.23 -3.11 -5.31
C GLU A 60 13.72 -3.51 -3.91
N TYR A 61 12.97 -3.21 -2.85
CA TYR A 61 13.32 -3.65 -1.49
C TYR A 61 13.19 -5.16 -1.30
N VAL A 62 12.17 -5.78 -1.89
CA VAL A 62 12.03 -7.24 -1.92
C VAL A 62 13.24 -7.89 -2.58
N ARG A 63 13.72 -7.33 -3.70
CA ARG A 63 14.92 -7.78 -4.43
C ARG A 63 16.18 -7.66 -3.56
N ARG A 64 16.25 -6.65 -2.70
CA ARG A 64 17.34 -6.45 -1.72
C ARG A 64 17.25 -7.34 -0.47
N GLY A 65 16.24 -8.21 -0.39
CA GLY A 65 16.08 -9.17 0.71
C GLY A 65 15.32 -8.62 1.92
N HIS A 66 14.67 -7.45 1.80
CA HIS A 66 13.86 -6.90 2.88
C HIS A 66 12.47 -7.55 2.95
N ARG A 67 11.90 -7.57 4.16
CA ARG A 67 10.50 -7.84 4.42
C ARG A 67 9.72 -6.55 4.22
N VAL A 68 8.98 -6.48 3.12
CA VAL A 68 8.21 -5.30 2.75
C VAL A 68 6.75 -5.54 3.06
N MET A 69 6.12 -4.58 3.72
CA MET A 69 4.66 -4.51 3.84
C MET A 69 4.17 -3.22 3.19
N ALA A 70 2.90 -3.18 2.83
CA ALA A 70 2.29 -1.99 2.25
C ALA A 70 0.97 -1.68 2.92
N MET A 71 0.63 -0.40 3.00
CA MET A 71 -0.68 0.07 3.40
C MET A 71 -1.15 1.13 2.41
N LYS A 72 -2.46 1.26 2.26
CA LYS A 72 -3.06 2.26 1.37
C LYS A 72 -4.15 3.00 2.12
N HIS A 73 -4.05 4.32 2.11
CA HIS A 73 -5.12 5.19 2.57
C HIS A 73 -6.11 5.44 1.42
N ALA A 74 -7.38 5.10 1.64
CA ALA A 74 -8.46 5.34 0.69
C ALA A 74 -9.34 6.48 1.20
N SER A 75 -9.66 7.46 0.35
CA SER A 75 -10.54 8.58 0.68
C SER A 75 -12.03 8.20 0.76
N HIS A 76 -12.38 6.98 0.35
CA HIS A 76 -13.74 6.47 0.36
C HIS A 76 -13.75 5.02 0.85
N PRO A 77 -14.87 4.56 1.46
CA PRO A 77 -15.04 3.17 1.84
C PRO A 77 -14.77 2.23 0.68
N VAL A 78 -13.97 1.20 0.92
CA VAL A 78 -13.63 0.18 -0.09
C VAL A 78 -14.56 -1.01 0.10
N SER A 79 -15.33 -1.35 -0.94
CA SER A 79 -16.07 -2.61 -0.97
C SER A 79 -15.15 -3.72 -1.46
N ILE A 80 -14.57 -4.48 -0.53
CA ILE A 80 -13.66 -5.59 -0.84
C ILE A 80 -14.42 -6.94 -0.88
N ASP A 81 -15.52 -7.06 -0.14
CA ASP A 81 -16.32 -8.28 -0.09
C ASP A 81 -17.44 -8.30 -1.14
N THR A 82 -17.94 -9.49 -1.45
CA THR A 82 -19.00 -9.73 -2.43
C THR A 82 -20.27 -10.21 -1.71
N PRO A 83 -21.45 -9.61 -1.95
CA PRO A 83 -22.70 -10.08 -1.38
C PRO A 83 -22.95 -11.57 -1.64
N GLY A 84 -23.34 -12.30 -0.60
CA GLY A 84 -23.65 -13.73 -0.67
C GLY A 84 -22.49 -14.69 -0.40
N THR A 85 -21.27 -14.21 -0.18
CA THR A 85 -20.16 -15.04 0.35
C THR A 85 -20.35 -15.30 1.85
N ASP A 86 -19.76 -16.38 2.38
CA ASP A 86 -19.83 -16.67 3.81
C ASP A 86 -19.21 -15.54 4.65
N THR A 87 -18.11 -14.94 4.18
CA THR A 87 -17.49 -13.78 4.80
C THR A 87 -18.45 -12.59 4.87
N PHE A 88 -19.17 -12.31 3.77
CA PHE A 88 -20.13 -11.21 3.73
C PHE A 88 -21.23 -11.43 4.77
N ARG A 89 -21.74 -12.66 4.87
CA ARG A 89 -22.78 -13.01 5.84
C ARG A 89 -22.27 -12.85 7.27
N HIS A 90 -21.07 -13.32 7.59
CA HIS A 90 -20.47 -13.13 8.92
C HIS A 90 -20.30 -11.64 9.27
N PHE A 91 -19.78 -10.83 8.35
CA PHE A 91 -19.44 -9.44 8.64
C PHE A 91 -20.65 -8.49 8.57
N HIS A 92 -21.47 -8.57 7.52
CA HIS A 92 -22.58 -7.65 7.26
C HIS A 92 -23.91 -8.11 7.88
N GLU A 93 -24.30 -9.38 7.71
CA GLU A 93 -25.57 -9.90 8.25
C GLU A 93 -25.44 -10.21 9.75
N GLY A 94 -24.38 -10.94 10.12
CA GLY A 94 -24.08 -11.35 11.49
C GLY A 94 -23.53 -10.24 12.37
N LYS A 95 -23.16 -9.08 11.78
CA LYS A 95 -22.62 -7.91 12.48
C LYS A 95 -21.41 -8.22 13.37
N ALA A 96 -20.60 -9.22 13.01
CA ALA A 96 -19.35 -9.47 13.72
C ALA A 96 -18.45 -8.22 13.64
N ASP A 97 -17.80 -7.87 14.75
CA ASP A 97 -16.84 -6.75 14.78
C ASP A 97 -15.58 -7.07 13.96
N ARG A 98 -15.20 -8.36 13.92
CA ARG A 98 -14.07 -8.87 13.15
C ARG A 98 -14.39 -10.23 12.51
N VAL A 99 -13.94 -10.43 11.27
CA VAL A 99 -13.99 -11.71 10.55
C VAL A 99 -12.63 -12.00 9.93
N LEU A 100 -12.03 -13.13 10.32
CA LEU A 100 -10.74 -13.60 9.81
C LEU A 100 -10.94 -14.79 8.85
N ILE A 101 -10.51 -14.62 7.60
CA ILE A 101 -10.40 -15.70 6.62
C ILE A 101 -8.99 -16.29 6.71
N ALA A 102 -8.90 -17.60 6.89
CA ALA A 102 -7.65 -18.35 6.82
C ALA A 102 -7.68 -19.31 5.63
N SER A 103 -6.89 -19.00 4.59
CA SER A 103 -6.68 -19.83 3.41
C SER A 103 -5.21 -20.26 3.34
N PRO A 104 -4.86 -21.39 2.70
CA PRO A 104 -3.47 -21.70 2.41
C PRO A 104 -2.76 -20.53 1.70
N GLY A 105 -1.73 -19.98 2.33
CA GLY A 105 -0.91 -18.88 1.79
C GLY A 105 -1.49 -17.47 1.93
N VAL A 106 -2.80 -17.30 2.18
CA VAL A 106 -3.44 -15.97 2.26
C VAL A 106 -4.38 -15.89 3.46
N ARG A 107 -4.32 -14.77 4.18
CA ARG A 107 -5.31 -14.41 5.20
C ARG A 107 -5.98 -13.10 4.81
N GLY A 108 -7.26 -12.98 5.11
CA GLY A 108 -8.03 -11.74 4.95
C GLY A 108 -8.69 -11.37 6.27
N LEU A 109 -8.59 -10.11 6.67
CA LEU A 109 -9.22 -9.61 7.89
C LEU A 109 -10.21 -8.50 7.51
N PHE A 110 -11.45 -8.69 7.93
CA PHE A 110 -12.49 -7.66 7.92
C PHE A 110 -12.67 -7.19 9.34
N GLU A 111 -12.63 -5.88 9.55
CA GLU A 111 -12.71 -5.29 10.87
C GLU A 111 -13.50 -3.98 10.82
N ARG A 112 -14.36 -3.77 11.81
CA ARG A 112 -15.00 -2.49 12.07
C ARG A 112 -14.06 -1.66 12.94
N VAL A 113 -13.68 -0.49 12.45
CA VAL A 113 -12.87 0.49 13.18
C VAL A 113 -13.62 1.81 13.26
N ALA A 114 -13.41 2.56 14.35
CA ALA A 114 -13.78 3.97 14.37
C ALA A 114 -12.82 4.74 13.44
N ASP A 115 -13.32 5.76 12.74
CA ASP A 115 -12.57 6.47 11.69
C ASP A 115 -11.22 7.04 12.16
N ASP A 116 -10.34 7.24 11.18
CA ASP A 116 -9.09 8.01 11.23
C ASP A 116 -7.96 7.45 12.12
N THR A 117 -7.52 6.24 11.80
CA THR A 117 -6.36 5.65 12.49
C THR A 117 -5.04 6.16 11.90
N ASP A 118 -4.21 6.73 12.77
CA ASP A 118 -2.82 7.09 12.50
C ASP A 118 -2.05 5.92 11.83
N PRO A 119 -1.30 6.17 10.73
CA PRO A 119 -0.56 5.13 10.01
C PRO A 119 0.48 4.41 10.88
N ILE A 120 1.04 5.06 11.91
CA ILE A 120 1.99 4.40 12.82
C ILE A 120 1.28 3.37 13.69
N THR A 121 0.11 3.70 14.21
CA THR A 121 -0.74 2.80 14.98
C THR A 121 -1.18 1.60 14.13
N LEU A 122 -1.65 1.84 12.89
CA LEU A 122 -1.99 0.77 11.95
C LEU A 122 -0.80 -0.14 11.65
N ALA A 123 0.39 0.43 11.43
CA ALA A 123 1.61 -0.33 11.19
C ALA A 123 1.94 -1.27 12.36
N LYS A 124 1.88 -0.77 13.59
CA LYS A 124 2.12 -1.55 14.80
C LYS A 124 1.09 -2.65 15.02
N GLN A 125 -0.16 -2.42 14.63
CA GLN A 125 -1.25 -3.38 14.83
C GLN A 125 -1.26 -4.49 13.78
N TYR A 126 -1.04 -4.17 12.50
CA TYR A 126 -1.29 -5.11 11.40
C TYR A 126 -0.05 -5.50 10.59
N LEU A 127 1.04 -4.72 10.63
CA LEU A 127 2.20 -4.89 9.74
C LEU A 127 3.49 -5.21 10.52
N GLN A 128 3.35 -5.92 11.64
CA GLN A 128 4.48 -6.33 12.47
C GLN A 128 5.48 -7.21 11.70
N GLY A 129 6.77 -7.04 12.01
CA GLY A 129 7.86 -7.81 11.40
C GLY A 129 8.29 -7.35 10.01
N ALA A 130 7.80 -6.20 9.53
CA ALA A 130 8.31 -5.52 8.35
C ALA A 130 9.69 -4.90 8.63
N ASP A 131 10.61 -4.98 7.67
CA ASP A 131 11.80 -4.13 7.67
C ASP A 131 11.44 -2.72 7.19
N ILE A 132 10.50 -2.62 6.25
CA ILE A 132 9.98 -1.36 5.72
C ILE A 132 8.51 -1.48 5.30
N ILE A 133 7.76 -0.41 5.55
CA ILE A 133 6.36 -0.22 5.17
C ILE A 133 6.28 0.89 4.12
N ILE A 134 5.66 0.58 2.98
CA ILE A 134 5.33 1.55 1.94
C ILE A 134 3.86 1.97 2.10
N ALA A 135 3.63 3.20 2.52
CA ALA A 135 2.29 3.75 2.69
C ALA A 135 1.88 4.56 1.46
N GLU A 136 0.90 4.10 0.68
CA GLU A 136 0.31 4.91 -0.40
C GLU A 136 -0.75 5.85 0.19
N GLY A 137 -0.55 7.16 0.05
CA GLY A 137 -1.45 8.19 0.60
C GLY A 137 -0.98 8.75 1.94
N PHE A 138 -1.90 9.09 2.84
CA PHE A 138 -1.59 9.82 4.09
C PHE A 138 -0.88 11.16 3.85
N SER A 139 -1.27 11.92 2.82
CA SER A 139 -0.59 13.18 2.45
C SER A 139 -0.63 14.26 3.52
N ALA A 140 -1.68 14.26 4.35
CA ALA A 140 -1.83 15.18 5.48
C ALA A 140 -1.02 14.74 6.73
N HIS A 141 -0.54 13.50 6.78
CA HIS A 141 0.24 13.02 7.91
C HIS A 141 1.71 13.45 7.78
N PRO A 142 2.40 13.78 8.88
CA PRO A 142 3.84 14.13 8.89
C PRO A 142 4.75 12.90 8.80
N LEU A 143 4.42 11.97 7.91
CA LEU A 143 5.37 10.93 7.50
C LEU A 143 6.32 11.52 6.47
N PRO A 144 7.60 11.10 6.48
CA PRO A 144 8.49 11.39 5.37
C PRO A 144 7.87 10.87 4.08
N LYS A 145 7.88 11.69 3.04
CA LYS A 145 7.09 11.43 1.83
C LYS A 145 7.85 11.63 0.54
N ILE A 146 7.52 10.77 -0.41
CA ILE A 146 7.96 10.81 -1.80
C ILE A 146 6.74 11.25 -2.61
N GLU A 147 6.87 12.36 -3.32
CA GLU A 147 5.82 12.82 -4.20
C GLU A 147 6.05 12.35 -5.63
N VAL A 148 4.99 11.82 -6.25
CA VAL A 148 4.91 11.66 -7.70
C VAL A 148 4.16 12.84 -8.29
N PHE A 149 4.93 13.73 -8.92
CA PHE A 149 4.41 14.91 -9.61
C PHE A 149 4.58 14.74 -11.11
N ARG A 150 3.50 14.89 -11.88
CA ARG A 150 3.55 14.83 -13.35
C ARG A 150 2.86 16.05 -13.93
N ARG A 151 3.54 16.80 -14.80
CA ARG A 151 3.00 18.01 -15.43
C ARG A 151 1.81 17.72 -16.31
N GLU A 152 1.73 16.53 -16.90
CA GLU A 152 0.55 16.11 -17.65
C GLU A 152 -0.70 15.88 -16.78
N VAL A 153 -0.53 15.72 -15.46
CA VAL A 153 -1.62 15.44 -14.51
C VAL A 153 -2.02 16.68 -13.71
N SER A 154 -1.07 17.55 -13.39
CA SER A 154 -1.28 18.75 -12.57
C SER A 154 -0.26 19.82 -12.94
N ASP A 155 -0.67 21.09 -12.91
CA ASP A 155 0.25 22.20 -13.16
C ASP A 155 1.26 22.38 -12.03
N THR A 156 0.84 22.14 -10.79
CA THR A 156 1.68 22.32 -9.60
C THR A 156 1.83 21.01 -8.81
N PRO A 157 2.98 20.81 -8.14
CA PRO A 157 3.14 19.75 -7.17
C PRO A 157 2.27 20.00 -5.93
N LEU A 158 2.17 18.97 -5.09
CA LEU A 158 1.65 19.08 -3.71
C LEU A 158 2.67 19.73 -2.78
N TYR A 159 3.97 19.55 -3.06
CA TYR A 159 5.05 20.23 -2.37
C TYR A 159 4.90 21.75 -2.48
N ASP A 160 4.98 22.41 -1.33
CA ASP A 160 5.02 23.86 -1.18
C ASP A 160 6.18 24.23 -0.26
N ALA A 161 7.19 24.92 -0.80
CA ALA A 161 8.37 25.34 -0.06
C ALA A 161 8.04 26.34 1.07
N GLY A 162 6.91 27.06 0.98
CA GLY A 162 6.46 27.98 2.02
C GLY A 162 5.69 27.32 3.17
N SER A 163 5.42 26.02 3.09
CA SER A 163 4.66 25.30 4.12
C SER A 163 5.56 24.84 5.27
N ASP A 164 5.05 24.91 6.50
CA ASP A 164 5.71 24.32 7.69
C ASP A 164 5.97 22.81 7.56
N THR A 165 5.26 22.13 6.66
CA THR A 165 5.41 20.68 6.40
C THR A 165 6.36 20.35 5.26
N ALA A 166 7.00 21.35 4.64
CA ALA A 166 7.91 21.14 3.50
C ALA A 166 9.05 20.15 3.83
N GLY A 167 9.51 20.14 5.09
CA GLY A 167 10.55 19.23 5.57
C GLY A 167 10.16 17.74 5.58
N ASP A 168 8.87 17.41 5.42
CA ASP A 168 8.43 16.02 5.30
C ASP A 168 8.78 15.42 3.92
N TRP A 169 8.95 16.23 2.88
CA TRP A 169 9.28 15.73 1.55
C TRP A 169 10.76 15.36 1.49
N ILE A 170 11.04 14.08 1.28
CA ILE A 170 12.41 13.61 1.09
C ILE A 170 12.80 13.58 -0.39
N ALA A 171 11.82 13.39 -1.26
CA ALA A 171 12.02 13.40 -2.70
C ALA A 171 10.76 13.73 -3.50
N ILE A 172 10.95 14.29 -4.70
CA ILE A 172 9.93 14.42 -5.73
C ILE A 172 10.41 13.67 -6.98
N VAL A 173 9.57 12.77 -7.51
CA VAL A 173 9.81 12.08 -8.78
C VAL A 173 8.89 12.67 -9.84
N THR A 174 9.46 13.15 -10.95
CA THR A 174 8.69 13.93 -11.92
C THR A 174 9.16 13.81 -13.37
N ASP A 175 8.27 14.22 -14.29
CA ASP A 175 8.57 14.47 -15.71
C ASP A 175 8.85 15.95 -16.02
N ASP A 176 8.77 16.86 -15.04
CA ASP A 176 9.14 18.26 -15.22
C ASP A 176 10.64 18.46 -15.04
N ASP A 177 11.36 18.72 -16.13
CA ASP A 177 12.79 18.98 -16.10
C ASP A 177 13.20 20.25 -15.35
N LYS A 178 12.29 21.21 -15.23
CA LYS A 178 12.57 22.54 -14.68
C LYS A 178 12.22 22.64 -13.19
N LEU A 179 11.50 21.67 -12.64
CA LEU A 179 11.10 21.71 -11.23
C LEU A 179 12.33 21.73 -10.32
N GLN A 180 12.38 22.72 -9.43
CA GLN A 180 13.32 22.83 -8.33
C GLN A 180 12.55 22.74 -7.01
N ALA A 181 13.16 22.12 -6.00
CA ALA A 181 12.64 21.99 -4.65
C ALA A 181 13.81 21.87 -3.67
N ASP A 182 13.57 22.11 -2.38
CA ASP A 182 14.61 21.98 -1.36
C ASP A 182 14.96 20.51 -1.07
N CYS A 183 14.04 19.59 -1.39
CA CYS A 183 14.26 18.15 -1.31
C CYS A 183 14.84 17.58 -2.61
N THR A 184 15.23 16.30 -2.59
CA THR A 184 15.82 15.67 -3.78
C THR A 184 14.80 15.56 -4.90
N VAL A 185 15.14 16.03 -6.11
CA VAL A 185 14.26 15.89 -7.27
C VAL A 185 14.87 14.92 -8.28
N LEU A 186 14.12 13.88 -8.63
CA LEU A 186 14.53 12.84 -9.59
C LEU A 186 13.61 12.85 -10.81
N ARG A 187 14.18 12.58 -11.99
CA ARG A 187 13.40 12.45 -13.23
C ARG A 187 13.22 10.99 -13.59
N PHE A 188 12.07 10.65 -14.19
CA PHE A 188 11.82 9.30 -14.71
C PHE A 188 12.81 8.86 -15.79
N ARG A 189 13.43 9.82 -16.48
CA ARG A 189 14.42 9.57 -17.53
C ARG A 189 15.84 9.38 -17.00
N ASP A 190 16.10 9.71 -15.73
CA ASP A 190 17.45 9.63 -15.18
C ASP A 190 17.88 8.17 -15.09
N THR A 191 19.15 7.88 -15.33
CA THR A 191 19.63 6.50 -15.19
C THR A 191 19.65 6.12 -13.71
N MET A 192 19.19 4.90 -13.39
CA MET A 192 19.15 4.36 -12.01
C MET A 192 18.35 5.17 -10.99
N TRP A 193 17.43 6.03 -11.44
CA TRP A 193 16.62 6.87 -10.56
C TRP A 193 15.89 6.07 -9.48
N LEU A 194 15.41 4.87 -9.81
CA LEU A 194 14.69 4.01 -8.86
C LEU A 194 15.60 3.48 -7.75
N GLN A 195 16.84 3.08 -8.08
CA GLN A 195 17.78 2.59 -7.08
C GLN A 195 18.24 3.70 -6.15
N LEU A 196 18.49 4.89 -6.69
CA LEU A 196 18.83 6.08 -5.90
C LEU A 196 17.66 6.49 -5.00
N LEU A 197 16.44 6.54 -5.55
CA LEU A 197 15.24 6.82 -4.78
C LEU A 197 15.05 5.83 -3.63
N ALA A 198 15.27 4.54 -3.88
CA ALA A 198 15.18 3.52 -2.83
C ALA A 198 16.24 3.72 -1.73
N ASN A 199 17.42 4.27 -2.02
CA ASN A 199 18.40 4.60 -0.98
C ASN A 199 17.93 5.82 -0.16
N ILE A 200 17.54 6.90 -0.84
CA ILE A 200 17.02 8.12 -0.19
C ILE A 200 15.80 7.78 0.68
N ALA A 201 14.90 6.95 0.16
CA ALA A 201 13.71 6.50 0.86
C ALA A 201 14.04 5.67 2.10
N TRP A 202 15.08 4.83 2.05
CA TRP A 202 15.50 4.03 3.19
C TRP A 202 16.08 4.87 4.32
N ASP A 203 16.92 5.85 3.96
CA ASP A 203 17.61 6.73 4.90
C ASP A 203 16.67 7.78 5.48
N GLY A 204 15.74 8.30 4.67
CA GLY A 204 14.73 9.27 5.08
C GLY A 204 13.47 8.68 5.72
N ALA A 205 13.30 7.35 5.72
CA ALA A 205 12.12 6.73 6.32
C ALA A 205 12.07 6.92 7.84
N LYS A 206 10.85 7.10 8.36
CA LYS A 206 10.64 7.16 9.81
C LYS A 206 10.85 5.79 10.42
N VAL A 207 11.69 5.70 11.43
CA VAL A 207 11.90 4.47 12.20
C VAL A 207 10.86 4.42 13.32
N ILE A 208 10.05 3.37 13.35
CA ILE A 208 9.11 3.06 14.42
C ILE A 208 9.68 1.91 15.27
N GLY A 209 9.70 2.13 16.58
CA GLY A 209 10.12 1.11 17.54
C GLY A 209 9.21 -0.12 17.50
N PRO A 210 9.68 -1.25 18.06
CA PRO A 210 8.89 -2.46 18.22
C PRO A 210 7.58 -2.21 18.99
#